data_AF-A0AAE1UGB1-F1
#
_entry.id   AF-A0AAE1UGB1-F1
#
_cell.length_a   1.000
_cell.length_b   1.000
_cell.length_c   1.000
_cell.angle_alpha   90.00
_cell.angle_beta   90.00
_cell.angle_gamma   90.00
#
_symmetry.space_group_name_H-M   'P 1'
#
loop_
_entity.id
_entity.type
_entity.pdbx_description
1 polymer ?
#
loop_
_entity_poly.entity_id
_entity_poly.type
_entity_poly.pdbx_seq_one_letter_code
_entity_poly.pdbx_strand_id
1 'polypeptide(L)'
;MMLSALLLPTLVCGTTFIINFIAIYYHASRAIAFTIMLAVICICTFVILPLTLAGTVLGRNLAGQPSYPCHVNAVPRPIPEKNNVYEATYHSPWWHPSLWSYLY
;
A
#
# COMPACT_ATOMS: atom_id res chain seq x y z
N MET A 1 0.21 4.84 -2.41
CA MET A 1 0.22 6.30 -2.66
C MET A 1 0.14 6.60 -4.15
N MET A 2 1.20 6.39 -4.95
CA MET A 2 1.13 6.65 -6.40
C MET A 2 0.13 5.74 -7.14
N LEU A 3 0.11 4.43 -6.84
CA LEU A 3 -0.80 3.50 -7.51
C LEU A 3 -2.27 3.95 -7.34
N SER A 4 -2.71 4.22 -6.11
CA SER A 4 -4.06 4.72 -5.81
C SER A 4 -4.36 6.10 -6.42
N ALA A 5 -3.37 6.98 -6.48
CA ALA A 5 -3.51 8.32 -7.07
C ALA A 5 -3.68 8.29 -8.60
N LEU A 6 -3.13 7.26 -9.27
CA LEU A 6 -3.25 7.09 -10.72
C LEU A 6 -4.48 6.25 -11.11
N LEU A 7 -4.84 5.25 -10.31
CA LEU A 7 -5.91 4.28 -10.62
C LEU A 7 -7.29 4.94 -10.69
N LEU A 8 -7.63 5.80 -9.73
CA LEU A 8 -8.95 6.46 -9.72
C LEU A 8 -9.18 7.39 -10.92
N PRO A 9 -8.30 8.36 -11.23
CA PRO A 9 -8.52 9.25 -12.36
C PRO A 9 -8.48 8.52 -13.71
N THR A 10 -7.63 7.50 -13.87
CA THR A 10 -7.62 6.69 -15.11
C THR A 10 -8.87 5.84 -15.26
N LEU A 11 -9.38 5.25 -14.18
CA LEU A 11 -10.62 4.48 -14.20
C LEU A 11 -11.82 5.36 -14.59
N VAL A 12 -11.94 6.54 -13.98
CA VAL A 12 -13.05 7.48 -14.26
C VAL A 12 -12.95 8.04 -15.68
N CYS A 13 -11.77 8.49 -16.13
CA CYS A 13 -11.55 8.93 -17.51
C CYS A 13 -11.87 7.78 -18.51
N GLY A 14 -11.46 6.55 -18.21
CA GLY A 14 -11.68 5.38 -19.07
C GLY A 14 -13.15 4.96 -19.20
N THR A 15 -13.90 4.88 -18.09
CA THR A 15 -15.33 4.53 -18.13
C THR A 15 -16.14 5.57 -18.89
N THR A 16 -15.82 6.86 -18.69
CA THR A 16 -16.49 7.97 -19.38
C THR A 16 -16.22 7.92 -20.89
N PHE A 17 -15.01 7.54 -21.31
CA PHE A 17 -14.67 7.37 -22.73
C PHE A 17 -15.44 6.22 -23.39
N ILE A 18 -15.53 5.06 -22.72
CA ILE A 18 -16.29 3.90 -23.22
C ILE A 18 -17.78 4.24 -23.36
N ILE A 19 -18.36 4.86 -22.33
CA ILE A 19 -19.78 5.29 -22.36
C ILE A 19 -20.01 6.27 -23.51
N ASN A 20 -19.07 7.19 -23.76
CA ASN A 20 -19.23 8.13 -24.86
C ASN A 20 -19.10 7.47 -26.24
N PHE A 21 -18.23 6.46 -26.39
CA PHE A 21 -18.14 5.68 -27.63
C PHE A 21 -19.46 4.99 -27.97
N ILE A 22 -20.11 4.42 -26.94
CA ILE A 22 -21.45 3.82 -27.05
C ILE A 22 -22.50 4.90 -27.37
N ALA A 23 -22.45 6.06 -26.74
CA ALA A 23 -23.39 7.15 -26.99
C ALA A 23 -23.33 7.69 -28.43
N ILE A 24 -22.13 7.79 -29.00
CA ILE A 24 -21.94 8.14 -30.42
C ILE A 24 -22.52 7.04 -31.33
N TYR A 25 -22.29 5.77 -31.01
CA TYR A 25 -22.82 4.64 -31.78
C TYR A 25 -24.36 4.65 -31.85
N TYR A 26 -25.03 4.95 -30.73
CA TYR A 26 -26.49 5.03 -30.67
C TYR A 26 -27.07 6.39 -31.13
N HIS A 27 -26.24 7.30 -31.67
CA HIS A 27 -26.67 8.65 -32.06
C HIS A 27 -27.46 9.36 -30.95
N ALA A 28 -27.08 9.12 -29.69
CA ALA A 28 -27.78 9.71 -28.56
C ALA A 28 -27.65 11.24 -28.61
N SER A 29 -28.73 11.97 -28.37
CA SER A 29 -28.73 13.45 -28.36
C SER A 29 -27.85 14.06 -27.26
N ARG A 30 -27.28 13.22 -26.38
CA ARG A 30 -26.25 13.55 -25.38
C ARG A 30 -24.85 13.03 -25.73
N ALA A 31 -24.63 12.58 -26.96
CA ALA A 31 -23.30 12.21 -27.44
C ALA A 31 -22.40 13.43 -27.26
N ILE A 32 -21.39 13.28 -26.41
CA ILE A 32 -20.50 14.37 -26.04
C ILE A 32 -19.68 14.72 -27.29
N ALA A 33 -19.70 16.01 -27.66
CA ALA A 33 -18.96 16.52 -28.81
C ALA A 33 -17.50 16.03 -28.77
N PHE A 34 -16.99 15.59 -29.92
CA PHE A 34 -15.64 15.02 -30.06
C PHE A 34 -14.54 15.87 -29.39
N THR A 35 -14.67 17.19 -29.47
CA THR A 35 -13.75 18.15 -28.84
C THR A 35 -13.66 18.01 -27.32
N ILE A 36 -14.76 17.68 -26.64
CA ILE A 36 -14.77 17.50 -25.19
C ILE A 36 -14.04 16.21 -24.80
N MET A 37 -14.13 15.15 -25.61
CA MET A 37 -13.35 13.92 -25.35
C MET A 37 -11.84 14.18 -25.44
N LEU A 38 -11.42 14.96 -26.43
CA LEU A 38 -10.02 15.37 -26.56
C LEU A 38 -9.60 16.26 -25.38
N ALA A 39 -10.43 17.22 -24.98
CA ALA A 39 -10.17 18.09 -23.84
C ALA A 39 -10.04 17.29 -22.53
N VAL A 40 -10.91 16.30 -22.30
CA VAL A 40 -10.84 15.43 -21.11
C VAL A 40 -9.53 14.65 -21.09
N ILE A 41 -9.10 14.07 -22.21
CA ILE A 41 -7.81 13.36 -22.30
C ILE A 41 -6.66 14.32 -22.00
N CYS A 42 -6.66 15.53 -22.58
CA CYS A 42 -5.64 16.54 -22.34
C CYS A 42 -5.60 16.99 -20.87
N ILE A 43 -6.74 17.22 -20.23
CA ILE A 43 -6.79 17.59 -18.80
C ILE A 43 -6.28 16.43 -17.94
N CYS A 44 -6.68 15.19 -18.26
CA CYS A 44 -6.26 13.99 -17.53
C CYS A 44 -4.71 13.81 -17.62
N THR A 45 -4.10 14.02 -18.79
CA THR A 45 -2.64 13.86 -18.97
C THR A 45 -1.79 15.07 -18.56
N PHE A 46 -2.24 16.29 -18.83
CA PHE A 46 -1.45 17.52 -18.57
C PHE A 46 -1.73 18.19 -17.23
N VAL A 47 -2.85 17.87 -16.57
CA VAL A 47 -3.19 18.50 -15.27
C VAL A 47 -3.17 17.45 -14.18
N ILE A 48 -3.97 16.40 -14.31
CA ILE A 48 -4.19 15.44 -13.21
C ILE A 48 -2.92 14.62 -12.92
N LEU A 49 -2.27 14.07 -13.96
CA LEU A 49 -1.02 13.31 -13.80
C LEU A 49 0.14 14.12 -13.19
N PRO A 50 0.51 15.31 -13.70
CA PRO A 50 1.61 16.06 -13.11
C PRO A 50 1.27 16.60 -11.73
N LEU A 51 0.01 16.98 -11.47
CA LEU A 51 -0.39 17.48 -10.17
C LEU A 51 -0.36 16.38 -9.09
N THR A 52 -0.80 15.17 -9.42
CA THR A 52 -0.70 14.01 -8.51
C THR A 52 0.75 13.60 -8.29
N LEU A 53 1.59 13.59 -9.32
CA LEU A 53 3.02 13.32 -9.19
C LEU A 53 3.71 14.39 -8.31
N ALA A 54 3.50 15.67 -8.61
CA ALA A 54 4.07 16.79 -7.87
C ALA A 54 3.60 16.78 -6.41
N GLY A 55 2.30 16.57 -6.16
CA GLY A 55 1.76 16.44 -4.81
C GLY A 55 2.37 15.28 -4.03
N THR A 56 2.66 14.15 -4.70
CA THR A 56 3.31 13.00 -4.05
C THR A 56 4.79 13.27 -3.75
N VAL A 57 5.50 13.93 -4.66
CA VAL A 57 6.92 14.29 -4.48
C VAL A 57 7.08 15.36 -3.39
N LEU A 58 6.24 16.40 -3.40
CA LEU A 58 6.20 17.44 -2.37
C LEU A 58 5.80 16.85 -1.01
N GLY A 59 4.76 16.01 -0.97
CA GLY A 59 4.33 15.35 0.26
C GLY A 59 5.43 14.48 0.88
N ARG A 60 6.21 13.77 0.06
CA ARG A 60 7.37 12.99 0.54
C ARG A 60 8.55 13.85 0.97
N ASN A 61 8.78 14.99 0.31
CA ASN A 61 9.85 15.92 0.69
C ASN A 61 9.52 16.68 2.00
N LEU A 62 8.25 17.06 2.20
CA LEU A 62 7.80 17.81 3.37
C LEU A 62 7.58 16.92 4.60
N ALA A 63 7.16 15.67 4.42
CA ALA A 63 6.85 14.77 5.54
C ALA A 63 8.08 14.24 6.30
N GLY A 64 9.31 14.50 5.82
CA GLY A 64 10.54 14.06 6.48
C GLY A 64 10.68 12.54 6.60
N GLN A 65 11.80 12.07 7.18
CA GLN A 65 11.95 10.65 7.52
C GLN A 65 10.93 10.30 8.60
N PRO A 66 10.11 9.24 8.43
CA PRO A 66 9.16 8.83 9.45
C PRO A 66 9.91 8.45 10.73
N SER A 67 9.79 9.31 11.75
CA SER A 67 10.26 9.07 13.11
C SER A 67 9.28 8.10 13.77
N TYR A 68 9.53 6.80 13.60
CA TYR A 68 8.80 5.78 14.34
C TYR A 68 9.16 5.92 15.83
N PRO A 69 8.17 6.04 16.75
CA PRO A 69 8.42 6.25 18.18
C PRO A 69 9.13 5.05 18.84
N CYS A 70 9.28 3.94 18.12
CA CYS A 70 9.90 2.72 18.58
C CYS A 70 11.27 2.56 17.90
N HIS A 71 12.35 2.96 18.58
CA HIS A 71 13.67 2.43 18.26
C HIS A 71 13.68 0.96 18.72
N VAL A 72 13.68 0.00 17.79
CA VAL A 72 13.69 -1.42 18.13
C VAL A 72 15.09 -1.78 18.63
N ASN A 73 15.32 -1.53 19.90
CA ASN A 73 16.47 -2.07 20.60
C ASN A 73 16.13 -3.54 20.87
N ALA A 74 16.85 -4.47 20.24
CA ALA A 74 16.72 -5.87 20.60
C ALA A 74 17.17 -5.99 22.06
N VAL A 75 16.21 -6.04 23.00
CA VAL A 75 16.52 -6.29 24.40
C VAL A 75 17.23 -7.63 24.44
N PRO A 76 18.50 -7.70 24.90
CA PRO A 76 19.20 -8.96 25.02
C PRO A 76 18.39 -9.84 25.96
N ARG A 77 17.70 -10.84 25.41
CA ARG A 77 17.06 -11.85 26.24
C ARG A 77 18.20 -12.61 26.94
N PRO A 78 18.22 -12.69 28.27
CA PRO A 78 19.22 -13.47 28.98
C PRO A 78 19.24 -14.88 28.38
N ILE A 79 20.39 -15.30 27.86
CA ILE A 79 20.59 -16.69 27.44
C ILE A 79 20.60 -17.47 28.76
N PRO A 80 19.64 -18.38 29.01
CA PRO A 80 19.62 -19.14 30.26
C PRO A 80 20.96 -19.86 30.41
N GLU A 81 21.62 -19.58 31.53
CA GLU A 81 22.99 -19.98 31.82
C GLU A 81 23.07 -21.49 32.01
N LYS A 82 23.68 -22.22 31.06
CA LYS A 82 23.76 -23.70 30.98
C LYS A 82 23.99 -24.40 32.34
N ASN A 83 22.93 -24.66 33.10
CA ASN A 83 22.86 -25.58 34.22
C ASN A 83 22.61 -26.99 33.69
N ASN A 84 23.03 -27.93 34.52
CA ASN A 84 22.96 -29.35 34.20
C ASN A 84 21.52 -29.86 34.12
N VAL A 85 20.54 -29.08 34.62
CA VAL A 85 19.10 -29.43 34.59
C VAL A 85 18.54 -29.27 33.18
N TYR A 86 18.83 -28.19 32.46
CA TYR A 86 18.30 -28.04 31.09
C TYR A 86 18.96 -28.97 30.08
N GLU A 87 20.23 -29.32 30.28
CA GLU A 87 20.91 -30.28 29.40
C GLU A 87 20.46 -31.72 29.67
N ALA A 88 20.30 -32.10 30.95
CA ALA A 88 19.75 -33.41 31.33
C ALA A 88 18.28 -33.54 30.95
N THR A 89 17.56 -32.42 30.97
CA THR A 89 16.19 -32.41 30.52
C THR A 89 16.31 -32.57 28.97
N TYR A 90 16.89 -31.69 28.11
CA TYR A 90 16.81 -31.81 26.62
C TYR A 90 17.13 -33.19 26.01
N HIS A 91 17.94 -33.98 26.69
CA HIS A 91 18.32 -35.34 26.32
C HIS A 91 17.30 -36.44 26.66
N SER A 92 16.22 -36.14 27.39
CA SER A 92 15.22 -37.14 27.78
C SER A 92 14.18 -37.36 26.66
N PRO A 93 13.77 -38.61 26.38
CA PRO A 93 12.88 -38.92 25.24
C PRO A 93 11.45 -38.36 25.34
N TRP A 94 11.07 -37.76 26.46
CA TRP A 94 9.69 -37.36 26.79
C TRP A 94 9.48 -35.84 26.85
N TRP A 95 10.39 -35.06 26.26
CA TRP A 95 10.25 -33.60 26.26
C TRP A 95 9.08 -33.10 25.45
N HIS A 96 8.12 -32.52 26.17
CA HIS A 96 7.09 -31.67 25.60
C HIS A 96 7.33 -30.21 26.03
N PRO A 97 7.50 -29.26 25.10
CA PRO A 97 7.70 -27.83 25.40
C PRO A 97 6.57 -27.16 26.20
N SER A 98 5.44 -27.84 26.39
CA SER A 98 4.21 -27.28 26.96
C SER A 98 4.17 -27.21 28.49
N LEU A 99 5.06 -27.90 29.21
CA LEU A 99 5.04 -27.93 30.68
C LEU A 99 5.74 -26.75 31.35
N TRP A 100 6.59 -26.01 30.61
CA TRP A 100 7.34 -24.88 31.15
C TRP A 100 6.54 -23.58 31.22
N SER A 101 5.41 -23.49 30.52
CA SER A 101 4.51 -22.33 30.58
C SER A 101 3.65 -22.27 31.84
N TYR A 102 3.66 -23.31 32.68
CA TYR A 102 2.83 -23.39 33.90
C TYR A 102 3.60 -23.06 35.20
N LEU A 103 4.92 -22.86 35.13
CA LEU A 103 5.76 -22.52 36.29
C LEU A 103 6.20 -21.05 36.29
N TYR A 104 5.56 -20.21 35.47
CA TYR A 104 5.65 -18.75 35.49
C TYR A 104 4.26 -18.14 35.43
#